data_AF-A0A7Y4W2R3-F1
#
_entry.id   AF-A0A7Y4W2R3-F1
#
_cell.length_a   1.000
_cell.length_b   1.000
_cell.length_c   1.000
_cell.angle_alpha   90.00
_cell.angle_beta   90.00
_cell.angle_gamma   90.00
#
_symmetry.space_group_name_H-M   'P 1'
#
loop_
_entity.id
_entity.type
_entity.pdbx_description
1 polymer ?
#
loop_
_entity_poly.entity_id
_entity_poly.type
_entity_poly.pdbx_seq_one_letter_code
_entity_poly.pdbx_strand_id
1 'polypeptide(L)'
;MQTFENNALVIGSDDFENQVPVPNGNYAPIRYNALKHGILSKLVVFPHEDRSEFDSLLTGLIEEHQPTEVTEIHLVEELASILWRKRRVLMGEGAALNSSLWNVAHEQHNKSTVRASVPLEVGLSNDSHDLIDLLTSGPEEMAERQRDAELDLAAPNKAAAILLKGGANAYKRARLALIEDSRDWWDSSVEEEEYPATAEGLTDFIDERLRPICYRMEKEARYQPAIKAQTLGEGVQAHRLEKLNRYETHLDRKFERTLAMLLRLKELRNRSYSNSEK
;
A
#
# COMPACT_ATOMS: atom_id res chain seq x y z
N MET A 1 -0.18 -35.57 -9.02
CA MET A 1 -0.92 -34.82 -10.06
C MET A 1 0.07 -33.88 -10.72
N GLN A 2 0.37 -34.14 -11.99
CA GLN A 2 1.43 -33.50 -12.76
C GLN A 2 1.10 -32.06 -13.12
N THR A 3 2.11 -31.21 -12.98
CA THR A 3 2.21 -29.83 -13.44
C THR A 3 2.33 -29.78 -14.96
N PHE A 4 1.42 -29.08 -15.63
CA PHE A 4 1.55 -28.79 -17.06
C PHE A 4 2.32 -27.49 -17.28
N GLU A 5 3.63 -27.62 -17.47
CA GLU A 5 4.42 -26.65 -18.22
C GLU A 5 4.15 -26.88 -19.71
N ASN A 6 3.68 -25.85 -20.44
CA ASN A 6 3.59 -25.91 -21.90
C ASN A 6 4.56 -24.91 -22.52
N ASN A 7 5.72 -25.45 -22.87
CA ASN A 7 6.73 -24.87 -23.73
C ASN A 7 6.45 -25.37 -25.15
N ALA A 8 6.13 -24.48 -26.10
CA ALA A 8 5.98 -24.85 -27.51
C ALA A 8 6.57 -23.76 -28.41
N LEU A 9 7.82 -24.02 -28.82
CA LEU A 9 8.51 -23.43 -29.95
C LEU A 9 8.35 -24.39 -31.14
N VAL A 10 7.73 -23.94 -32.24
CA VAL A 10 7.88 -24.55 -33.58
C VAL A 10 7.89 -23.43 -34.62
N ILE A 11 8.84 -23.52 -35.56
CA ILE A 11 9.22 -22.58 -36.62
C ILE A 11 8.70 -23.06 -37.99
N GLY A 12 8.41 -22.11 -38.90
CA GLY A 12 8.42 -22.23 -40.38
C GLY A 12 7.03 -22.18 -41.05
N SER A 13 6.78 -21.55 -42.20
CA SER A 13 7.56 -20.75 -43.16
C SER A 13 6.59 -20.24 -44.25
N ASP A 14 6.81 -19.00 -44.71
CA ASP A 14 6.53 -18.36 -46.00
C ASP A 14 5.14 -18.30 -46.69
N ASP A 15 4.86 -17.05 -47.09
CA ASP A 15 4.19 -16.54 -48.30
C ASP A 15 2.71 -16.84 -48.56
N PHE A 16 1.88 -15.81 -48.35
CA PHE A 16 0.98 -15.30 -49.40
C PHE A 16 0.70 -13.80 -49.17
N GLU A 17 1.20 -12.98 -50.10
CA GLU A 17 0.86 -11.57 -50.24
C GLU A 17 -0.64 -11.38 -50.49
N ASN A 18 -1.30 -10.57 -49.66
CA ASN A 18 -2.41 -9.74 -50.09
C ASN A 18 -2.42 -8.45 -49.28
N GLN A 19 -1.94 -7.38 -49.93
CA GLN A 19 -1.86 -6.04 -49.40
C GLN A 19 -3.27 -5.45 -49.20
N VAL A 20 -3.70 -5.36 -47.95
CA VAL A 20 -4.75 -4.43 -47.52
C VAL A 20 -4.03 -3.33 -46.72
N PRO A 21 -4.24 -2.04 -47.00
CA PRO A 21 -3.55 -0.98 -46.27
C PRO A 21 -4.08 -0.94 -44.83
N VAL A 22 -3.32 -1.53 -43.91
CA VAL A 22 -3.54 -1.36 -42.46
C VAL A 22 -3.24 0.10 -42.10
N PRO A 23 -4.15 0.81 -41.42
CA PRO A 23 -3.81 2.09 -40.83
C PRO A 23 -2.68 1.85 -39.83
N ASN A 24 -1.54 2.50 -40.01
CA ASN A 24 -0.44 2.55 -39.04
C ASN A 24 -0.93 3.23 -37.77
N GLY A 25 -1.67 2.49 -36.95
CA GLY A 25 -2.11 2.87 -35.63
C GLY A 25 -1.10 2.40 -34.60
N ASN A 26 -0.69 3.33 -33.73
CA ASN A 26 0.15 3.21 -32.54
C ASN A 26 -0.27 2.13 -31.50
N TYR A 27 -0.91 1.04 -31.89
CA TYR A 27 -1.47 0.02 -30.99
C TYR A 27 -0.42 -0.94 -30.40
N ALA A 28 0.69 -1.18 -31.10
CA ALA A 28 1.69 -2.13 -30.65
C ALA A 28 2.39 -1.73 -29.33
N PRO A 29 2.81 -0.46 -29.11
CA PRO A 29 3.38 -0.03 -27.82
C PRO A 29 2.39 -0.05 -26.66
N ILE A 30 1.11 0.23 -26.91
CA ILE A 30 0.07 0.35 -25.87
C ILE A 30 -0.24 -1.03 -25.24
N ARG A 31 -0.22 -2.10 -26.03
CA ARG A 31 -0.51 -3.47 -25.58
C ARG A 31 0.49 -4.01 -24.56
N TYR A 32 1.76 -3.59 -24.64
CA TYR A 32 2.80 -4.05 -23.72
C TYR A 32 2.89 -3.22 -22.43
N ASN A 33 2.33 -2.00 -22.39
CA ASN A 33 2.31 -1.18 -21.17
C ASN A 33 1.37 -1.78 -20.12
N ALA A 34 0.22 -2.32 -20.53
CA ALA A 34 -0.76 -2.85 -19.60
C ALA A 34 -0.35 -4.17 -18.91
N LEU A 35 0.60 -4.90 -19.51
CA LEU A 35 1.26 -6.06 -18.91
C LEU A 35 2.32 -5.67 -17.85
N LYS A 36 2.88 -4.46 -17.92
CA LYS A 36 3.93 -3.98 -17.00
C LYS A 36 3.39 -3.39 -15.69
N HIS A 37 2.15 -2.91 -15.69
CA HIS A 37 1.55 -2.17 -14.57
C HIS A 37 0.49 -2.99 -13.78
N GLY A 38 0.29 -4.25 -14.13
CA GLY A 38 -0.52 -5.20 -13.35
C GLY A 38 -2.03 -5.17 -13.59
N ILE A 39 -2.60 -4.12 -14.17
CA ILE A 39 -4.05 -4.02 -14.40
C ILE A 39 -4.55 -4.99 -15.47
N LEU A 40 -3.81 -5.17 -16.58
CA LEU A 40 -4.13 -6.16 -17.62
C LEU A 40 -3.21 -7.39 -17.58
N SER A 41 -2.49 -7.60 -16.46
CA SER A 41 -1.63 -8.76 -16.30
C SER A 41 -2.45 -10.05 -16.26
N LYS A 42 -1.86 -11.13 -16.79
CA LYS A 42 -2.37 -12.50 -16.60
C LYS A 42 -2.26 -12.95 -15.15
N LEU A 43 -1.28 -12.41 -14.41
CA LEU A 43 -1.09 -12.72 -13.01
C LEU A 43 -2.16 -11.99 -12.17
N VAL A 44 -2.95 -12.77 -11.43
CA VAL A 44 -4.03 -12.23 -10.59
C VAL A 44 -3.48 -11.61 -9.32
N VAL A 45 -2.54 -12.26 -8.63
CA VAL A 45 -1.90 -11.75 -7.40
C VAL A 45 -0.39 -11.67 -7.61
N PHE A 46 0.19 -10.49 -7.37
CA PHE A 46 1.64 -10.25 -7.50
C PHE A 46 2.42 -10.67 -6.25
N PRO A 47 3.76 -10.88 -6.34
CA PRO A 47 4.58 -11.28 -5.19
C PRO A 47 4.58 -10.29 -4.01
N HIS A 48 4.32 -9.01 -4.27
CA HIS A 48 4.28 -7.95 -3.26
C HIS A 48 2.87 -7.69 -2.71
N GLU A 49 1.88 -8.47 -3.14
CA GLU A 49 0.51 -8.36 -2.69
C GLU A 49 0.19 -9.49 -1.71
N ASP A 50 -0.73 -9.21 -0.78
CA ASP A 50 -1.15 -10.20 0.20
C ASP A 50 -2.06 -11.25 -0.46
N ARG A 51 -1.53 -12.46 -0.60
CA ARG A 51 -2.27 -13.60 -1.15
C ARG A 51 -3.42 -14.04 -0.25
N SER A 52 -3.27 -13.92 1.07
CA SER A 52 -4.30 -14.31 2.02
C SER A 52 -5.53 -13.42 1.95
N GLU A 53 -5.36 -12.12 1.66
CA GLU A 53 -6.46 -11.21 1.39
C GLU A 53 -7.23 -11.57 0.11
N PHE A 54 -6.52 -11.98 -0.95
CA PHE A 54 -7.16 -12.47 -2.17
C PHE A 54 -7.92 -13.79 -1.94
N ASP A 55 -7.30 -14.73 -1.22
CA ASP A 55 -7.93 -16.02 -0.91
C ASP A 55 -9.18 -15.82 -0.01
N SER A 56 -9.16 -14.86 0.90
CA SER A 56 -10.31 -14.46 1.71
C SER A 56 -11.44 -13.86 0.87
N LEU A 57 -11.10 -12.97 -0.08
CA LEU A 57 -12.06 -12.43 -1.05
C LEU A 57 -12.71 -13.54 -1.89
N LEU A 58 -11.90 -14.46 -2.41
CA LEU A 58 -12.39 -15.59 -3.20
C LEU A 58 -13.29 -16.50 -2.36
N THR A 59 -12.90 -16.80 -1.12
CA THR A 59 -13.69 -17.61 -0.18
C THR A 59 -15.06 -16.97 0.06
N GLY A 60 -15.10 -15.65 0.33
CA GLY A 60 -16.36 -14.92 0.50
C GLY A 60 -17.27 -15.00 -0.73
N LEU A 61 -16.71 -14.89 -1.94
CA LEU A 61 -17.49 -15.03 -3.18
C LEU A 61 -17.97 -16.46 -3.43
N ILE A 62 -17.20 -17.47 -3.05
CA ILE A 62 -17.61 -18.87 -3.10
C ILE A 62 -18.77 -19.12 -2.13
N GLU A 63 -18.69 -18.61 -0.90
CA GLU A 63 -19.74 -18.71 0.10
C GLU A 63 -21.03 -17.99 -0.34
N GLU A 64 -20.90 -16.79 -0.92
CA GLU A 64 -22.02 -15.99 -1.43
C GLU A 64 -22.72 -16.69 -2.61
N HIS A 65 -21.94 -17.19 -3.56
CA HIS A 65 -22.50 -17.67 -4.83
C HIS A 65 -22.71 -19.18 -4.89
N GLN A 66 -22.14 -19.97 -3.96
CA GLN A 66 -22.30 -21.43 -3.91
C GLN A 66 -22.24 -22.09 -5.31
N PRO A 67 -21.15 -21.87 -6.07
CA PRO A 67 -21.02 -22.46 -7.40
C PRO A 67 -20.96 -23.99 -7.30
N THR A 68 -21.56 -24.67 -8.28
CA THR A 68 -21.64 -26.15 -8.30
C THR A 68 -20.95 -26.71 -9.53
N GLU A 69 -21.13 -26.08 -10.69
CA GLU A 69 -20.52 -26.53 -11.93
C GLU A 69 -19.18 -25.83 -12.21
N VAL A 70 -18.30 -26.49 -12.98
CA VAL A 70 -16.96 -25.96 -13.32
C VAL A 70 -17.03 -24.56 -13.93
N THR A 71 -18.03 -24.27 -14.77
CA THR A 71 -18.22 -22.94 -15.35
C THR A 71 -18.61 -21.89 -14.31
N GLU A 72 -19.46 -22.25 -13.34
CA GLU A 72 -19.83 -21.33 -12.25
C GLU A 72 -18.64 -21.05 -11.34
N ILE A 73 -17.84 -22.08 -11.02
CA ILE A 73 -16.61 -21.94 -10.24
C ILE A 73 -15.65 -20.98 -10.94
N HIS A 74 -15.41 -21.18 -12.25
CA HIS A 74 -14.57 -20.30 -13.04
C HIS A 74 -15.08 -18.85 -13.07
N LEU A 75 -16.40 -18.64 -13.19
CA LEU A 75 -16.97 -17.29 -13.15
C LEU A 75 -16.77 -16.60 -11.79
N VAL A 76 -16.88 -17.34 -10.69
CA VAL A 76 -16.59 -16.83 -9.34
C VAL A 76 -15.12 -16.44 -9.18
N GLU A 77 -14.19 -17.28 -9.65
CA GLU A 77 -12.75 -16.96 -9.69
C GLU A 77 -12.44 -15.72 -10.54
N GLU A 78 -13.15 -15.56 -11.68
CA GLU A 78 -13.04 -14.37 -12.51
C GLU A 78 -13.58 -13.12 -11.83
N LEU A 79 -14.68 -13.21 -11.05
CA LEU A 79 -15.19 -12.09 -10.24
C LEU A 79 -14.14 -11.64 -9.22
N ALA A 80 -13.54 -12.58 -8.48
CA ALA A 80 -12.47 -12.28 -7.52
C ALA A 80 -11.29 -11.57 -8.22
N SER A 81 -10.88 -12.08 -9.39
CA SER A 81 -9.80 -11.51 -10.19
C SER A 81 -10.11 -10.09 -10.69
N ILE A 82 -11.36 -9.80 -11.05
CA ILE A 82 -11.80 -8.47 -11.49
C ILE A 82 -11.78 -7.49 -10.31
N LEU A 83 -12.34 -7.88 -9.16
CA LEU A 83 -12.35 -7.06 -7.95
C LEU A 83 -10.91 -6.74 -7.48
N TRP A 84 -10.01 -7.72 -7.52
CA TRP A 84 -8.61 -7.52 -7.19
C TRP A 84 -7.91 -6.50 -8.11
N ARG A 85 -8.18 -6.57 -9.42
CA ARG A 85 -7.69 -5.57 -10.38
C ARG A 85 -8.29 -4.18 -10.15
N LYS A 86 -9.57 -4.09 -9.79
CA LYS A 86 -10.21 -2.81 -9.43
C LYS A 86 -9.54 -2.17 -8.21
N ARG A 87 -9.15 -2.98 -7.21
CA ARG A 87 -8.40 -2.49 -6.05
C ARG A 87 -7.09 -1.79 -6.45
N ARG A 88 -6.34 -2.33 -7.41
CA ARG A 88 -5.12 -1.67 -7.94
C ARG A 88 -5.41 -0.34 -8.62
N VAL A 89 -6.50 -0.25 -9.38
CA VAL A 89 -6.92 1.00 -10.02
C VAL A 89 -7.18 2.08 -8.96
N LEU A 90 -7.93 1.74 -7.91
CA LEU A 90 -8.23 2.65 -6.80
C LEU A 90 -6.95 3.06 -6.04
N MET A 91 -6.04 2.12 -5.77
CA MET A 91 -4.75 2.45 -5.14
C MET A 91 -3.93 3.42 -6.01
N GLY A 92 -3.85 3.18 -7.32
CA GLY A 92 -3.14 4.06 -8.24
C GLY A 92 -3.77 5.46 -8.35
N GLU A 93 -5.09 5.55 -8.33
CA GLU A 93 -5.81 6.83 -8.30
C GLU A 93 -5.57 7.59 -7.00
N GLY A 94 -5.75 6.92 -5.86
CA GLY A 94 -5.51 7.51 -4.54
C GLY A 94 -4.08 8.06 -4.42
N ALA A 95 -3.09 7.28 -4.85
CA ALA A 95 -1.70 7.72 -4.85
C ALA A 95 -1.46 8.94 -5.74
N ALA A 96 -2.04 8.98 -6.94
CA ALA A 96 -1.91 10.11 -7.85
C ALA A 96 -2.57 11.39 -7.29
N LEU A 97 -3.74 11.26 -6.67
CA LEU A 97 -4.44 12.37 -5.99
C LEU A 97 -3.62 12.90 -4.83
N ASN A 98 -3.10 12.00 -3.99
CA ASN A 98 -2.25 12.32 -2.86
C ASN A 98 -0.97 13.07 -3.28
N SER A 99 -0.24 12.58 -4.28
CA SER A 99 0.93 13.28 -4.82
C SER A 99 0.55 14.65 -5.39
N SER A 100 -0.59 14.75 -6.06
CA SER A 100 -1.08 16.04 -6.60
C SER A 100 -1.40 17.02 -5.47
N LEU A 101 -2.12 16.59 -4.44
CA LEU A 101 -2.46 17.42 -3.28
C LEU A 101 -1.20 17.88 -2.55
N TRP A 102 -0.24 16.97 -2.36
CA TRP A 102 1.04 17.29 -1.75
C TRP A 102 1.78 18.38 -2.52
N ASN A 103 1.88 18.23 -3.86
CA ASN A 103 2.53 19.23 -4.73
C ASN A 103 1.83 20.60 -4.75
N VAL A 104 0.51 20.64 -4.52
CA VAL A 104 -0.25 21.90 -4.47
C VAL A 104 -0.09 22.57 -3.09
N ALA A 105 -0.13 21.78 -2.01
CA ALA A 105 -0.04 22.29 -0.65
C ALA A 105 1.39 22.70 -0.26
N HIS A 106 2.39 22.03 -0.82
CA HIS A 106 3.79 22.28 -0.55
C HIS A 106 4.43 22.88 -1.81
N GLU A 107 4.83 24.15 -1.77
CA GLU A 107 5.53 24.86 -2.86
C GLU A 107 6.89 24.23 -3.25
N GLN A 108 7.21 23.06 -2.68
CA GLN A 108 8.44 22.30 -2.89
C GLN A 108 8.23 21.22 -3.96
N HIS A 109 9.02 21.26 -5.02
CA HIS A 109 9.01 20.24 -6.08
C HIS A 109 9.77 18.94 -5.72
N ASN A 110 10.01 18.66 -4.44
CA ASN A 110 10.76 17.46 -4.05
C ASN A 110 9.82 16.26 -3.86
N LYS A 111 9.85 15.31 -4.80
CA LYS A 111 9.01 14.11 -4.71
C LYS A 111 9.32 13.33 -3.43
N SER A 112 8.32 13.14 -2.57
CA SER A 112 8.41 12.28 -1.40
C SER A 112 7.17 11.38 -1.30
N THR A 113 7.37 10.07 -1.43
CA THR A 113 6.31 9.06 -1.26
C THR A 113 5.76 9.08 0.17
N VAL A 114 6.64 9.19 1.16
CA VAL A 114 6.26 9.22 2.59
C VAL A 114 5.37 10.43 2.87
N ARG A 115 5.75 11.64 2.45
CA ARG A 115 4.92 12.84 2.68
C ARG A 115 3.67 12.87 1.83
N ALA A 116 3.74 12.36 0.59
CA ALA A 116 2.56 12.26 -0.26
C ALA A 116 1.52 11.30 0.33
N SER A 117 1.91 10.32 1.15
CA SER A 117 0.94 9.37 1.73
C SER A 117 -0.12 10.02 2.61
N VAL A 118 0.23 11.12 3.29
CA VAL A 118 -0.69 11.92 4.11
C VAL A 118 -0.42 13.41 3.85
N PRO A 119 -0.92 13.97 2.74
CA PRO A 119 -0.48 15.26 2.21
C PRO A 119 -0.68 16.49 3.11
N LEU A 120 -1.53 16.38 4.13
CA LEU A 120 -1.85 17.47 5.05
C LEU A 120 -1.09 17.35 6.38
N GLU A 121 -0.36 16.27 6.59
CA GLU A 121 0.43 16.04 7.80
C GLU A 121 1.84 16.63 7.67
N VAL A 122 2.24 17.33 8.72
CA VAL A 122 3.59 17.91 8.84
C VAL A 122 4.46 17.00 9.70
N GLY A 123 5.77 16.96 9.43
CA GLY A 123 6.74 16.27 10.30
C GLY A 123 7.07 14.83 9.90
N LEU A 124 6.55 14.36 8.75
CA LEU A 124 7.02 13.13 8.11
C LEU A 124 8.38 13.36 7.43
N SER A 125 9.25 12.33 7.42
CA SER A 125 10.53 12.38 6.73
C SER A 125 10.35 12.55 5.22
N ASN A 126 11.35 13.18 4.59
CA ASN A 126 11.49 13.14 3.14
C ASN A 126 12.05 11.80 2.66
N ASP A 127 12.75 11.08 3.54
CA ASP A 127 13.55 9.91 3.19
C ASP A 127 12.69 8.66 3.02
N SER A 128 13.08 7.85 2.04
CA SER A 128 12.41 6.60 1.67
C SER A 128 13.21 5.36 2.10
N HIS A 129 14.25 5.52 2.92
CA HIS A 129 15.24 4.47 3.20
C HIS A 129 14.64 3.22 3.86
N ASP A 130 13.48 3.33 4.51
CA ASP A 130 12.83 2.22 5.22
C ASP A 130 11.60 1.65 4.48
N LEU A 131 11.34 2.05 3.23
CA LEU A 131 10.12 1.61 2.53
C LEU A 131 10.04 0.09 2.35
N ILE A 132 11.16 -0.61 2.11
CA ILE A 132 11.13 -2.07 1.95
C ILE A 132 10.71 -2.74 3.26
N ASP A 133 11.33 -2.35 4.37
CA ASP A 133 10.99 -2.85 5.71
C ASP A 133 9.51 -2.63 6.03
N LEU A 134 9.02 -1.40 5.79
CA LEU A 134 7.62 -1.03 5.96
C LEU A 134 6.69 -1.88 5.07
N LEU A 135 7.06 -2.14 3.81
CA LEU A 135 6.23 -2.94 2.90
C LEU A 135 6.15 -4.41 3.31
N THR A 136 7.25 -4.98 3.83
CA THR A 136 7.35 -6.39 4.21
C THR A 136 6.87 -6.68 5.64
N SER A 137 6.76 -5.67 6.49
CA SER A 137 6.27 -5.81 7.86
C SER A 137 4.86 -6.41 7.89
N GLY A 138 4.67 -7.41 8.75
CA GLY A 138 3.37 -8.00 9.04
C GLY A 138 2.52 -7.13 9.99
N PRO A 139 1.22 -7.39 10.13
CA PRO A 139 0.32 -6.59 10.97
C PRO A 139 0.72 -6.57 12.46
N GLU A 140 1.24 -7.68 12.98
CA GLU A 140 1.71 -7.77 14.38
C GLU A 140 2.95 -6.91 14.61
N GLU A 141 3.93 -7.00 13.70
CA GLU A 141 5.16 -6.23 13.74
C GLU A 141 4.90 -4.72 13.58
N MET A 142 3.94 -4.36 12.72
CA MET A 142 3.48 -2.98 12.58
C MET A 142 2.88 -2.46 13.90
N ALA A 143 2.03 -3.26 14.55
CA ALA A 143 1.41 -2.88 15.82
C ALA A 143 2.42 -2.80 16.97
N GLU A 144 3.48 -3.62 16.95
CA GLU A 144 4.61 -3.51 17.88
C GLU A 144 5.39 -2.22 17.66
N ARG A 145 5.83 -1.95 16.42
CA ARG A 145 6.56 -0.72 16.06
C ARG A 145 5.78 0.55 16.42
N GLN A 146 4.46 0.55 16.26
CA GLN A 146 3.61 1.66 16.69
C GLN A 146 3.63 1.84 18.22
N ARG A 147 3.47 0.76 18.99
CA ARG A 147 3.52 0.82 20.47
C ARG A 147 4.87 1.31 20.97
N ASP A 148 5.95 0.84 20.37
CA ASP A 148 7.30 1.23 20.75
C ASP A 148 7.54 2.72 20.47
N ALA A 149 7.15 3.21 19.28
CA ALA A 149 7.25 4.63 18.95
C ALA A 149 6.39 5.53 19.85
N GLU A 150 5.21 5.05 20.28
CA GLU A 150 4.37 5.75 21.26
C GLU A 150 5.05 5.84 22.64
N LEU A 151 5.72 4.76 23.09
CA LEU A 151 6.48 4.75 24.34
C LEU A 151 7.70 5.69 24.27
N ASP A 152 8.41 5.67 23.16
CA ASP A 152 9.57 6.53 22.89
C ASP A 152 9.18 8.00 22.88
N LEU A 153 7.99 8.35 22.39
CA LEU A 153 7.46 9.72 22.45
C LEU A 153 6.92 10.09 23.83
N ALA A 154 6.36 9.13 24.59
CA ALA A 154 5.81 9.40 25.92
C ALA A 154 6.90 9.80 26.93
N ALA A 155 8.10 9.22 26.83
CA ALA A 155 9.23 9.48 27.72
C ALA A 155 9.72 10.96 27.72
N PRO A 156 10.06 11.60 26.58
CA PRO A 156 10.45 13.01 26.53
C PRO A 156 9.31 13.95 26.93
N ASN A 157 8.05 13.62 26.62
CA ASN A 157 6.90 14.41 27.06
C ASN A 157 6.75 14.38 28.59
N LYS A 158 6.95 13.21 29.21
CA LYS A 158 6.96 13.07 30.66
C LYS A 158 8.14 13.82 31.29
N ALA A 159 9.33 13.72 30.73
CA ALA A 159 10.52 14.43 31.21
C ALA A 159 10.31 15.96 31.15
N ALA A 160 9.80 16.49 30.03
CA ALA A 160 9.47 17.91 29.88
C ALA A 160 8.41 18.37 30.89
N ALA A 161 7.37 17.58 31.14
CA ALA A 161 6.37 17.91 32.15
C ALA A 161 6.95 17.94 33.59
N ILE A 162 7.97 17.12 33.88
CA ILE A 162 8.69 17.14 35.16
C ILE A 162 9.54 18.41 35.28
N LEU A 163 10.21 18.82 34.20
CA LEU A 163 11.04 20.04 34.15
C LEU A 163 10.18 21.29 34.31
N LEU A 164 9.05 21.37 33.61
CA LEU A 164 8.11 22.49 33.70
C LEU A 164 7.55 22.68 35.12
N LYS A 165 7.27 21.58 35.84
CA LYS A 165 6.83 21.63 37.24
C LYS A 165 7.93 22.12 38.20
N GLY A 166 9.20 22.02 37.81
CA GLY A 166 10.35 22.44 38.61
C GLY A 166 10.54 21.64 39.90
N GLY A 167 11.29 22.25 40.83
CA GLY A 167 11.67 21.68 42.13
C GLY A 167 13.13 21.22 42.22
N ALA A 168 13.62 21.04 43.46
CA ALA A 168 15.04 20.80 43.75
C ALA A 168 15.66 19.57 43.03
N ASN A 169 14.83 18.58 42.66
CA ASN A 169 15.26 17.35 41.98
C ASN A 169 14.67 17.22 40.56
N ALA A 170 14.18 18.30 39.95
CA ALA A 170 13.52 18.26 38.64
C ALA A 170 14.42 17.65 37.57
N TYR A 171 15.66 18.12 37.47
CA TYR A 171 16.67 17.62 36.52
C TYR A 171 16.86 16.10 36.63
N LYS A 172 17.19 15.59 37.82
CA LYS A 172 17.44 14.17 38.04
C LYS A 172 16.22 13.30 37.73
N ARG A 173 15.02 13.73 38.13
CA ARG A 173 13.78 12.99 37.84
C ARG A 173 13.43 13.00 36.35
N ALA A 174 13.62 14.12 35.67
CA ALA A 174 13.36 14.25 34.24
C ALA A 174 14.30 13.37 33.43
N ARG A 175 15.60 13.40 33.73
CA ARG A 175 16.59 12.50 33.11
C ARG A 175 16.23 11.03 33.33
N LEU A 176 15.82 10.64 34.54
CA LEU A 176 15.37 9.26 34.82
C LEU A 176 14.06 8.86 34.11
N ALA A 177 13.25 9.82 33.68
CA ALA A 177 12.01 9.56 32.96
C ALA A 177 12.22 9.29 31.47
N LEU A 178 13.38 9.66 30.92
CA LEU A 178 13.80 9.29 29.56
C LEU A 178 14.11 7.79 29.49
N ILE A 179 13.95 7.20 28.31
CA ILE A 179 14.42 5.84 28.00
C ILE A 179 15.95 5.77 28.00
N GLU A 180 16.52 4.57 28.00
CA GLU A 180 17.97 4.34 28.07
C GLU A 180 18.72 5.07 26.96
N ASP A 181 18.38 4.80 25.70
CA ASP A 181 19.03 5.41 24.54
C ASP A 181 18.99 6.95 24.56
N SER A 182 17.86 7.55 24.95
CA SER A 182 17.74 9.01 25.09
C SER A 182 18.58 9.58 26.23
N ARG A 183 18.78 8.83 27.32
CA ARG A 183 19.66 9.26 28.42
C ARG A 183 21.11 9.20 28.01
N ASP A 184 21.51 8.12 27.35
CA ASP A 184 22.87 7.93 26.87
C ASP A 184 23.22 9.01 25.86
N TRP A 185 22.29 9.32 24.94
CA TRP A 185 22.47 10.43 24.01
C TRP A 185 22.58 11.78 24.73
N TRP A 186 21.73 12.04 25.71
CA TRP A 186 21.84 13.25 26.53
C TRP A 186 23.20 13.34 27.24
N ASP A 187 23.67 12.25 27.84
CA ASP A 187 24.94 12.23 28.56
C ASP A 187 26.12 12.50 27.61
N SER A 188 26.13 11.90 26.42
CA SER A 188 27.12 12.20 25.38
C SER A 188 27.07 13.67 24.95
N SER A 189 25.88 14.25 24.75
CA SER A 189 25.73 15.67 24.41
C SER A 189 26.23 16.62 25.52
N VAL A 190 26.17 16.21 26.78
CA VAL A 190 26.75 16.94 27.91
C VAL A 190 28.29 16.80 27.93
N GLU A 191 28.81 15.60 27.68
CA GLU A 191 30.25 15.34 27.59
C GLU A 191 30.90 16.11 26.44
N GLU A 192 30.19 16.29 25.33
CA GLU A 192 30.60 17.08 24.16
C GLU A 192 30.42 18.60 24.34
N GLU A 193 29.98 19.05 25.53
CA GLU A 193 29.69 20.45 25.85
C GLU A 193 28.63 21.12 24.94
N GLU A 194 27.80 20.34 24.23
CA GLU A 194 26.70 20.87 23.40
C GLU A 194 25.60 21.48 24.28
N TYR A 195 25.33 20.85 25.43
CA TYR A 195 24.31 21.29 26.39
C TYR A 195 24.85 21.28 27.82
N PRO A 196 24.46 22.25 28.68
CA PRO A 196 24.85 22.24 30.08
C PRO A 196 24.07 21.17 30.85
N ALA A 197 24.72 20.53 31.83
CA ALA A 197 24.12 19.51 32.72
C ALA A 197 23.11 20.10 33.75
N THR A 198 22.12 20.86 33.26
CA THR A 198 21.14 21.59 34.05
C THR A 198 19.71 21.25 33.61
N ALA A 199 18.71 21.67 34.40
CA ALA A 199 17.31 21.51 34.02
C ALA A 199 16.96 22.28 32.73
N GLU A 200 17.60 23.42 32.51
CA GLU A 200 17.44 24.25 31.31
C GLU A 200 18.07 23.55 30.10
N GLY A 201 19.33 23.13 30.18
CA GLY A 201 19.98 22.42 29.08
C GLY A 201 19.27 21.12 28.68
N LEU A 202 18.73 20.38 29.66
CA LEU A 202 17.92 19.19 29.36
C LEU A 202 16.58 19.54 28.70
N THR A 203 15.99 20.70 29.02
CA THR A 203 14.77 21.17 28.36
C THR A 203 15.07 21.50 26.90
N ASP A 204 16.15 22.23 26.64
CA ASP A 204 16.57 22.62 25.29
C ASP A 204 16.89 21.39 24.44
N PHE A 205 17.66 20.43 24.96
CA PHE A 205 17.92 19.17 24.27
C PHE A 205 16.64 18.39 23.93
N ILE A 206 15.70 18.31 24.88
CA ILE A 206 14.43 17.62 24.64
C ILE A 206 13.65 18.31 23.52
N ASP A 207 13.55 19.63 23.54
CA ASP A 207 12.74 20.40 22.59
C ASP A 207 13.38 20.49 21.20
N GLU A 208 14.70 20.64 21.12
CA GLU A 208 15.42 20.86 19.86
C GLU A 208 15.84 19.56 19.16
N ARG A 209 16.16 18.51 19.92
CA ARG A 209 16.77 17.28 19.37
C ARG A 209 15.86 16.08 19.53
N LEU A 210 15.49 15.76 20.78
CA LEU A 210 14.85 14.49 21.07
C LEU A 210 13.39 14.42 20.60
N ARG A 211 12.56 15.39 21.01
CA ARG A 211 11.12 15.37 20.71
C ARG A 211 10.83 15.44 19.20
N PRO A 212 11.55 16.24 18.37
CA PRO A 212 11.37 16.21 16.92
C PRO A 212 11.59 14.84 16.29
N ILE A 213 12.57 14.07 16.77
CA ILE A 213 12.85 12.72 16.28
C ILE A 213 11.74 11.75 16.72
N CYS A 214 11.39 11.73 18.00
CA CYS A 214 10.33 10.86 18.52
C CYS A 214 8.97 11.14 17.86
N TYR A 215 8.63 12.42 17.62
CA TYR A 215 7.40 12.77 16.90
C TYR A 215 7.39 12.24 15.47
N ARG A 216 8.52 12.33 14.77
CA ARG A 216 8.64 11.82 13.41
C ARG A 216 8.48 10.30 13.38
N MET A 217 9.19 9.59 14.25
CA MET A 217 9.11 8.13 14.38
C MET A 217 7.69 7.66 14.69
N GLU A 218 7.02 8.32 15.64
CA GLU A 218 5.64 8.01 16.00
C GLU A 218 4.68 8.26 14.84
N LYS A 219 4.81 9.40 14.14
CA LYS A 219 3.99 9.69 12.97
C LYS A 219 4.19 8.68 11.85
N GLU A 220 5.44 8.30 11.56
CA GLU A 220 5.75 7.32 10.53
C GLU A 220 5.22 5.93 10.88
N ALA A 221 5.34 5.50 12.13
CA ALA A 221 4.77 4.25 12.59
C ALA A 221 3.23 4.26 12.50
N ARG A 222 2.59 5.35 12.95
CA ARG A 222 1.12 5.54 12.88
C ARG A 222 0.60 5.54 11.44
N TYR A 223 1.31 6.23 10.54
CA TYR A 223 0.91 6.39 9.14
C TYR A 223 1.50 5.32 8.22
N GLN A 224 2.17 4.30 8.76
CA GLN A 224 2.72 3.19 7.97
C GLN A 224 1.70 2.60 6.99
N PRO A 225 0.42 2.35 7.35
CA PRO A 225 -0.54 1.78 6.40
C PRO A 225 -0.79 2.69 5.20
N ALA A 226 -0.82 4.01 5.43
CA ALA A 226 -0.97 5.01 4.37
C ALA A 226 0.30 5.08 3.50
N ILE A 227 1.50 5.01 4.10
CA ILE A 227 2.78 4.98 3.38
C ILE A 227 2.86 3.74 2.47
N LYS A 228 2.47 2.57 2.99
CA LYS A 228 2.38 1.31 2.23
C LYS A 228 1.39 1.44 1.06
N ALA A 229 0.19 1.95 1.31
CA ALA A 229 -0.81 2.16 0.26
C ALA A 229 -0.33 3.14 -0.81
N GLN A 230 0.31 4.25 -0.41
CA GLN A 230 0.87 5.24 -1.33
C GLN A 230 1.96 4.62 -2.21
N THR A 231 2.88 3.85 -1.61
CA THR A 231 4.01 3.23 -2.32
C THR A 231 3.51 2.21 -3.34
N LEU A 232 2.55 1.36 -2.96
CA LEU A 232 1.93 0.39 -3.86
C LEU A 232 1.15 1.10 -4.99
N GLY A 233 0.41 2.16 -4.67
CA GLY A 233 -0.33 2.95 -5.65
C GLY A 233 0.58 3.69 -6.65
N GLU A 234 1.69 4.27 -6.20
CA GLU A 234 2.69 4.89 -7.09
C GLU A 234 3.31 3.85 -8.04
N GLY A 235 3.48 2.60 -7.57
CA GLY A 235 3.94 1.47 -8.37
C GLY A 235 3.05 1.12 -9.57
N VAL A 236 1.74 1.43 -9.50
CA VAL A 236 0.78 1.28 -10.61
C VAL A 236 1.12 2.24 -11.77
N GLN A 237 1.85 3.33 -11.49
CA GLN A 237 2.30 4.32 -12.46
C GLN A 237 1.12 4.91 -13.25
N ALA A 238 0.16 5.50 -12.53
CA ALA A 238 -1.06 6.11 -13.09
C ALA A 238 -0.79 7.02 -14.30
N HIS A 239 0.32 7.77 -14.29
CA HIS A 239 0.74 8.66 -15.37
C HIS A 239 1.10 7.94 -16.70
N ARG A 240 1.43 6.64 -16.66
CA ARG A 240 1.73 5.81 -17.83
C ARG A 240 0.54 5.02 -18.33
N LEU A 241 -0.50 4.93 -17.51
CA LEU A 241 -1.75 4.30 -17.89
C LEU A 241 -2.58 5.30 -18.69
N GLU A 242 -3.16 4.85 -19.80
CA GLU A 242 -4.30 5.59 -20.37
C GLU A 242 -5.32 5.79 -19.26
N LYS A 243 -5.78 7.03 -19.03
CA LYS A 243 -6.69 7.48 -17.95
C LYS A 243 -7.31 6.32 -17.16
N LEU A 244 -6.93 6.13 -15.89
CA LEU A 244 -7.38 5.04 -14.99
C LEU A 244 -8.90 4.74 -15.10
N ASN A 245 -9.71 5.79 -15.24
CA ASN A 245 -11.16 5.71 -15.49
C ASN A 245 -11.57 4.77 -16.65
N ARG A 246 -10.77 4.67 -17.72
CA ARG A 246 -11.01 3.72 -18.82
C ARG A 246 -10.91 2.27 -18.37
N TYR A 247 -9.93 1.97 -17.52
CA TYR A 247 -9.74 0.64 -16.97
C TYR A 247 -10.82 0.29 -15.96
N GLU A 248 -11.19 1.25 -15.10
CA GLU A 248 -12.34 1.11 -14.20
C GLU A 248 -13.61 0.75 -14.98
N THR A 249 -13.96 1.55 -15.99
CA THR A 249 -15.12 1.31 -16.86
C THR A 249 -15.06 -0.07 -17.53
N HIS A 250 -13.88 -0.48 -18.00
CA HIS A 250 -13.70 -1.80 -18.61
C HIS A 250 -13.91 -2.94 -17.61
N LEU A 251 -13.33 -2.82 -16.41
CA LEU A 251 -13.44 -3.79 -15.33
C LEU A 251 -14.88 -3.89 -14.83
N ASP A 252 -15.61 -2.78 -14.71
CA ASP A 252 -17.03 -2.76 -14.34
C ASP A 252 -17.90 -3.51 -15.33
N ARG A 253 -17.75 -3.20 -16.62
CA ARG A 253 -18.48 -3.92 -17.68
C ARG A 253 -18.10 -5.40 -17.74
N LYS A 254 -16.87 -5.77 -17.37
CA LYS A 254 -16.48 -7.18 -17.28
C LYS A 254 -17.14 -7.83 -16.07
N PHE A 255 -17.10 -7.17 -14.91
CA PHE A 255 -17.73 -7.63 -13.67
C PHE A 255 -19.22 -7.90 -13.86
N GLU A 256 -19.96 -6.92 -14.39
CA GLU A 256 -21.41 -7.02 -14.63
C GLU A 256 -21.75 -8.19 -15.55
N ARG A 257 -21.00 -8.38 -16.65
CA ARG A 257 -21.22 -9.49 -17.59
C ARG A 257 -20.92 -10.84 -16.96
N THR A 258 -19.83 -10.95 -16.20
CA THR A 258 -19.47 -12.19 -15.49
C THR A 258 -20.54 -12.55 -14.46
N LEU A 259 -20.98 -11.58 -13.65
CA LEU A 259 -22.01 -11.78 -12.64
C LEU A 259 -23.36 -12.15 -13.28
N ALA A 260 -23.76 -11.44 -14.33
CA ALA A 260 -25.00 -11.74 -15.05
C ALA A 260 -25.00 -13.17 -15.63
N MET A 261 -23.86 -13.61 -16.19
CA MET A 261 -23.72 -14.98 -16.69
C MET A 261 -23.82 -16.01 -15.56
N LEU A 262 -23.15 -15.77 -14.43
CA LEU A 262 -23.20 -16.66 -13.26
C LEU A 262 -24.64 -16.81 -12.76
N LEU A 263 -25.35 -15.69 -12.58
CA LEU A 263 -26.76 -15.71 -12.16
C LEU A 263 -27.65 -16.44 -13.17
N ARG A 264 -27.39 -16.27 -14.47
CA ARG A 264 -28.14 -16.95 -15.53
C ARG A 264 -27.94 -18.47 -15.51
N LEU A 265 -26.71 -18.95 -15.33
CA LEU A 265 -26.44 -20.39 -15.23
C LEU A 265 -27.14 -21.00 -14.01
N LYS A 266 -27.06 -20.33 -12.85
CA LYS A 266 -27.77 -20.75 -11.65
C LYS A 266 -29.28 -20.81 -11.83
N GLU A 267 -29.86 -19.81 -12.51
CA GLU A 267 -31.29 -19.80 -12.84
C GLU A 267 -31.69 -20.99 -13.72
N LEU A 268 -30.93 -21.26 -14.80
CA LEU A 268 -31.19 -22.38 -15.69
C LEU A 268 -31.11 -23.72 -14.96
N ARG A 269 -30.12 -23.88 -14.08
CA ARG A 269 -29.94 -25.06 -13.25
C ARG A 269 -31.11 -25.28 -12.29
N ASN A 270 -31.53 -24.25 -11.56
CA ASN A 270 -32.66 -24.34 -10.62
C ASN A 270 -33.98 -24.70 -11.33
N ARG A 271 -34.18 -24.20 -12.56
CA ARG A 271 -35.32 -24.58 -13.40
C ARG A 271 -35.26 -26.04 -13.83
N SER A 272 -34.07 -26.54 -14.19
CA SER A 272 -33.87 -27.96 -14.54
C SER A 272 -34.21 -28.89 -13.38
N TYR A 273 -33.73 -28.58 -12.15
CA TYR A 273 -34.07 -29.37 -10.96
C TYR A 273 -35.57 -29.35 -10.64
N SER A 274 -36.21 -28.18 -10.75
CA SER A 274 -37.66 -28.05 -10.54
C SER A 274 -38.51 -28.83 -11.56
N ASN A 275 -37.98 -29.06 -12.75
CA ASN A 275 -38.64 -29.85 -13.79
C ASN A 275 -38.37 -31.36 -13.68
N SER A 276 -37.30 -31.78 -13.01
CA SER A 276 -37.03 -33.20 -12.76
C SER A 276 -37.78 -33.80 -11.57
N GLU A 277 -38.31 -32.95 -10.67
CA GLU A 277 -39.09 -33.38 -9.50
C GLU A 277 -40.62 -33.48 -9.76
N LYS A 278 -41.07 -33.15 -10.98
CA LYS A 278 -42.47 -33.27 -11.43
C LYS A 278 -42.63 -34.43 -12.40
#